data_AF-A0A178M5H9-F1
#
_entry.id   AF-A0A178M5H9-F1
#
_cell.length_a   1.000
_cell.length_b   1.000
_cell.length_c   1.000
_cell.angle_alpha   90.00
_cell.angle_beta   90.00
_cell.angle_gamma   90.00
#
_symmetry.space_group_name_H-M   'P 1'
#
loop_
_entity.id
_entity.type
_entity.pdbx_description
1 polymer ?
#
loop_
_entity_poly.entity_id
_entity_poly.type
_entity_poly.pdbx_seq_one_letter_code
_entity_poly.pdbx_strand_id
1 'polypeptide(L)'
;MGMIIPNLRPDLDALQVDVAVASLRDVLKDGWSVLALSTGMADAFTDQTGIAALGGGAYDATAKTVRNQSVSSGTAATSWSANSTFGAWVGRTVVDMSFTVTNGATVTKIGVYSTVAASIPVKLMQRTGAGAFTVVASATLAHGGTGWEDATLSSAYAVPGSGTFCLAAYASSGYSMVNGAPGNAAWMSGDASGAVSMTEVGSGTAQAPILRYTYQTVGAAAAVTVVSAAFALGFQPSQARIVCPVELGGGAIGTDCMLDLSRDGTTWAAVTLADLGKFNATTRIVGGLVNLSAQPAGSSIYWRWRTSAAYTLSNHGVWIQAK
;
A
#
# COMPACT_ATOMS: atom_id res chain seq x y z
N MET A 1 25.67 -6.28 72.77
CA MET A 1 24.96 -5.64 71.64
C MET A 1 25.75 -4.40 71.24
N GLY A 2 26.48 -4.46 70.13
CA GLY A 2 27.25 -3.32 69.63
C GLY A 2 26.30 -2.25 69.12
N MET A 3 26.24 -1.14 69.85
CA MET A 3 25.44 0.03 69.53
C MET A 3 26.01 0.66 68.25
N ILE A 4 25.27 0.56 67.14
CA ILE A 4 25.59 1.26 65.89
C ILE A 4 25.61 2.75 66.21
N ILE A 5 26.73 3.41 65.89
CA ILE A 5 26.92 4.84 66.14
C ILE A 5 25.81 5.59 65.39
N PRO A 6 24.99 6.42 66.07
CA PRO A 6 23.79 7.04 65.49
C PRO A 6 24.01 7.85 64.19
N ASN A 7 25.26 8.25 63.92
CA ASN A 7 25.64 9.00 62.73
C ASN A 7 25.93 8.15 61.49
N LEU A 8 25.88 6.82 61.55
CA LEU A 8 26.14 5.96 60.38
C LEU A 8 24.92 5.74 59.49
N ARG A 9 23.72 6.07 59.98
CA ARG A 9 22.46 5.80 59.28
C ARG A 9 22.30 6.60 57.98
N PRO A 10 22.60 7.92 57.95
CA PRO A 10 22.54 8.70 56.71
C PRO A 10 23.54 8.20 55.64
N ASP A 11 24.73 7.77 56.08
CA ASP A 11 25.76 7.25 55.18
C ASP A 11 25.38 5.88 54.59
N LEU A 12 24.68 5.04 55.37
CA LEU A 12 24.12 3.77 54.90
C LEU A 12 23.00 3.97 53.88
N ASP A 13 22.12 4.95 54.10
CA ASP A 13 21.03 5.26 53.17
C ASP A 13 21.59 5.81 51.84
N ALA A 14 22.62 6.66 51.89
CA ALA A 14 23.31 7.15 50.69
C ALA A 14 24.00 6.02 49.90
N LEU A 15 24.70 5.12 50.60
CA LEU A 15 25.36 3.97 49.98
C LEU A 15 24.35 3.03 49.30
N GLN A 16 23.19 2.81 49.89
CA GLN A 16 22.14 1.97 49.30
C GLN A 16 21.60 2.55 48.00
N VAL A 17 21.42 3.87 47.95
CA VAL A 17 21.01 4.59 46.73
C VAL A 17 22.09 4.50 45.66
N ASP A 18 23.35 4.71 46.01
CA ASP A 18 24.47 4.64 45.07
C ASP A 18 24.65 3.24 44.46
N VAL A 19 24.52 2.17 45.28
CA VAL A 19 24.57 0.79 44.80
C VAL A 19 23.38 0.47 43.90
N ALA A 20 22.18 0.95 44.23
CA ALA A 20 21.00 0.75 43.39
C ALA A 20 21.12 1.50 42.05
N VAL A 21 21.64 2.72 42.06
CA VAL A 21 21.89 3.52 40.85
C VAL A 21 23.01 2.93 40.00
N ALA A 22 24.10 2.45 40.61
CA ALA A 22 25.18 1.76 39.91
C ALA A 22 24.69 0.44 39.30
N SER A 23 23.94 -0.36 40.05
CA SER A 23 23.35 -1.60 39.54
C SER A 23 22.34 -1.33 38.43
N LEU A 24 21.52 -0.28 38.54
CA LEU A 24 20.61 0.13 37.47
C LEU A 24 21.40 0.61 36.24
N ARG A 25 22.49 1.36 36.44
CA ARG A 25 23.36 1.83 35.36
C ARG A 25 24.06 0.66 34.66
N ASP A 26 24.54 -0.32 35.39
CA ASP A 26 25.14 -1.53 34.84
C ASP A 26 24.07 -2.41 34.18
N VAL A 27 22.85 -2.50 34.71
CA VAL A 27 21.71 -3.15 34.03
C VAL A 27 21.24 -2.36 32.81
N LEU A 28 21.49 -1.05 32.71
CA LEU A 28 21.19 -0.26 31.51
C LEU A 28 22.33 -0.29 30.48
N LYS A 29 23.58 -0.44 30.94
CA LYS A 29 24.81 -0.46 30.13
C LYS A 29 25.13 -1.87 29.62
N ASP A 30 25.03 -2.86 30.51
CA ASP A 30 25.31 -4.28 30.28
C ASP A 30 24.03 -5.11 30.18
N GLY A 31 22.91 -4.64 30.75
CA GLY A 31 21.60 -5.19 30.43
C GLY A 31 21.10 -4.54 29.15
N TRP A 32 20.87 -5.39 28.17
CA TRP A 32 20.51 -5.09 26.79
C TRP A 32 19.08 -4.57 26.65
N SER A 33 18.65 -3.73 27.59
CA SER A 33 17.43 -2.96 27.55
C SER A 33 17.39 -2.19 26.24
N VAL A 34 16.20 -2.07 25.67
CA VAL A 34 15.90 -1.45 24.36
C VAL A 34 16.42 0.00 24.25
N LEU A 35 16.95 0.59 25.33
CA LEU A 35 17.48 1.94 25.45
C LEU A 35 19.01 2.07 25.22
N ALA A 36 19.78 0.98 25.20
CA ALA A 36 21.24 1.04 24.94
C ALA A 36 21.57 1.16 23.44
N LEU A 37 20.86 2.04 22.71
CA LEU A 37 21.06 2.28 21.27
C LEU A 37 22.24 3.23 20.97
N SER A 38 22.98 3.66 21.99
CA SER A 38 23.93 4.79 21.93
C SER A 38 25.19 4.54 21.11
N THR A 39 25.50 3.30 20.72
CA THR A 39 26.69 2.96 19.92
C THR A 39 26.37 2.26 18.61
N GLY A 40 25.14 2.39 18.12
CA GLY A 40 24.72 1.80 16.85
C GLY A 40 24.52 2.83 15.75
N MET A 41 24.33 2.32 14.54
CA MET A 41 23.92 3.08 13.37
C MET A 41 22.42 2.90 13.14
N ALA A 42 21.75 3.96 12.71
CA ALA A 42 20.34 3.93 12.36
C ALA A 42 20.15 4.33 10.90
N ASP A 43 19.30 3.59 10.21
CA ASP A 43 18.67 3.97 8.97
C ASP A 43 17.19 4.24 9.26
N ALA A 44 16.84 5.50 9.44
CA ALA A 44 15.50 5.91 9.83
C ALA A 44 14.54 6.05 8.64
N PHE A 45 14.94 5.65 7.43
CA PHE A 45 14.15 5.79 6.20
C PHE A 45 13.58 7.18 6.00
N THR A 46 14.29 8.22 6.48
CA THR A 46 13.89 9.62 6.32
C THR A 46 13.98 10.08 4.87
N ASP A 47 14.77 9.37 4.07
CA ASP A 47 14.87 9.43 2.62
C ASP A 47 15.15 8.03 2.05
N GLN A 48 15.32 7.92 0.72
CA GLN A 48 15.68 6.67 0.05
C GLN A 48 17.21 6.47 -0.05
N THR A 49 18.04 7.43 0.36
CA THR A 49 19.49 7.41 0.11
C THR A 49 20.19 6.26 0.84
N GLY A 50 19.61 5.76 1.94
CA GLY A 50 20.07 4.56 2.65
C GLY A 50 19.72 3.23 1.98
N ILE A 51 18.96 3.21 0.88
CA ILE A 51 18.46 2.00 0.21
C ILE A 51 19.17 1.81 -1.13
N ALA A 52 19.92 0.71 -1.27
CA ALA A 52 20.63 0.35 -2.50
C ALA A 52 19.77 -0.44 -3.49
N ALA A 53 18.80 -1.22 -2.99
CA ALA A 53 17.88 -1.96 -3.85
C ALA A 53 16.50 -2.11 -3.19
N LEU A 54 15.46 -1.98 -4.01
CA LEU A 54 14.05 -2.11 -3.60
C LEU A 54 13.30 -2.99 -4.61
N GLY A 55 13.20 -4.28 -4.31
CA GLY A 55 12.42 -5.25 -5.09
C GLY A 55 11.06 -5.49 -4.45
N GLY A 56 9.97 -5.37 -5.21
CA GLY A 56 8.60 -5.64 -4.75
C GLY A 56 8.02 -4.66 -3.72
N GLY A 57 8.80 -3.68 -3.25
CA GLY A 57 8.36 -2.64 -2.31
C GLY A 57 8.29 -1.25 -2.94
N ALA A 58 7.70 -0.31 -2.21
CA ALA A 58 7.74 1.12 -2.49
C ALA A 58 8.21 1.89 -1.27
N TYR A 59 8.92 2.99 -1.51
CA TYR A 59 9.30 3.95 -0.49
C TYR A 59 8.19 5.00 -0.36
N ASP A 60 7.57 5.10 0.81
CA ASP A 60 6.64 6.18 1.14
C ASP A 60 7.37 7.27 1.90
N ALA A 61 7.79 8.32 1.18
CA ALA A 61 8.47 9.48 1.76
C ALA A 61 7.59 10.28 2.75
N THR A 62 6.26 10.18 2.64
CA THR A 62 5.32 10.90 3.53
C THR A 62 5.35 10.30 4.92
N ALA A 63 5.32 8.97 4.99
CA ALA A 63 5.41 8.23 6.24
C ALA A 63 6.84 7.82 6.61
N LYS A 64 7.83 8.06 5.72
CA LYS A 64 9.23 7.66 5.89
C LYS A 64 9.39 6.16 6.12
N THR A 65 8.71 5.35 5.29
CA THR A 65 8.68 3.89 5.43
C THR A 65 8.91 3.18 4.11
N VAL A 66 9.35 1.94 4.21
CA VAL A 66 9.32 0.99 3.10
C VAL A 66 8.06 0.14 3.24
N ARG A 67 7.23 0.12 2.20
CA ARG A 67 5.99 -0.66 2.14
C ARG A 67 6.07 -1.74 1.10
N ASN A 68 5.35 -2.83 1.33
CA ASN A 68 5.06 -3.75 0.25
C ASN A 68 4.09 -3.08 -0.74
N GLN A 69 4.50 -2.97 -2.00
CA GLN A 69 3.67 -2.33 -3.01
C GLN A 69 3.02 -3.39 -3.88
N SER A 70 1.70 -3.31 -3.98
CA SER A 70 1.02 -3.74 -5.20
C SER A 70 -0.09 -2.77 -5.48
N VAL A 71 0.25 -1.58 -5.97
CA VAL A 71 -0.74 -0.69 -6.58
C VAL A 71 -0.49 -0.74 -8.07
N SER A 72 -1.26 -1.56 -8.79
CA SER A 72 -1.27 -1.50 -10.25
C SER A 72 -2.36 -0.51 -10.67
N SER A 73 -1.96 0.50 -11.44
CA SER A 73 -2.90 1.40 -12.10
C SER A 73 -3.17 0.89 -13.51
N GLY A 74 -4.44 0.79 -13.88
CA GLY A 74 -4.87 0.36 -15.21
C GLY A 74 -5.94 1.28 -15.78
N THR A 75 -6.10 1.21 -17.10
CA THR A 75 -7.30 1.72 -17.77
C THR A 75 -7.93 0.56 -18.51
N ALA A 76 -9.21 0.29 -18.24
CA ALA A 76 -9.96 -0.74 -18.94
C ALA A 76 -11.13 -0.08 -19.68
N ALA A 77 -11.34 -0.49 -20.93
CA ALA A 77 -12.32 0.08 -21.84
C ALA A 77 -13.28 -1.00 -22.34
N THR A 78 -14.50 -0.58 -22.68
CA THR A 78 -15.50 -1.45 -23.30
C THR A 78 -15.09 -1.80 -24.74
N SER A 79 -15.56 -2.94 -25.26
CA SER A 79 -15.13 -3.45 -26.56
C SER A 79 -15.50 -2.51 -27.71
N TRP A 80 -14.51 -2.15 -28.51
CA TRP A 80 -14.62 -1.20 -29.61
C TRP A 80 -15.12 -1.86 -30.91
N SER A 81 -16.26 -1.40 -31.44
CA SER A 81 -16.54 -1.55 -32.87
C SER A 81 -17.34 -0.34 -33.33
N ALA A 82 -16.69 0.59 -34.04
CA ALA A 82 -17.36 1.80 -34.49
C ALA A 82 -18.53 1.49 -35.44
N ASN A 83 -19.76 1.52 -34.91
CA ASN A 83 -20.95 1.26 -35.71
C ASN A 83 -22.02 2.32 -35.50
N SER A 84 -22.08 3.28 -36.42
CA SER A 84 -23.14 4.28 -36.61
C SER A 84 -23.41 5.28 -35.48
N THR A 85 -24.14 6.34 -35.83
CA THR A 85 -24.44 7.52 -35.00
C THR A 85 -25.51 7.22 -33.95
N PHE A 86 -25.21 7.54 -32.69
CA PHE A 86 -26.05 7.30 -31.49
C PHE A 86 -27.24 8.28 -31.38
N GLY A 87 -28.24 8.14 -32.26
CA GLY A 87 -29.43 8.99 -32.25
C GLY A 87 -30.56 8.51 -31.31
N ALA A 88 -30.63 7.21 -31.00
CA ALA A 88 -31.79 6.59 -30.35
C ALA A 88 -31.87 6.76 -28.82
N TRP A 89 -30.87 7.40 -28.20
CA TRP A 89 -30.70 7.43 -26.74
C TRP A 89 -30.65 8.84 -26.13
N VAL A 90 -30.98 9.88 -26.91
CA VAL A 90 -31.08 11.24 -26.40
C VAL A 90 -32.11 11.31 -25.27
N GLY A 91 -31.77 12.03 -24.21
CA GLY A 91 -32.55 12.18 -22.99
C GLY A 91 -32.55 10.94 -22.09
N ARG A 92 -31.59 10.02 -22.25
CA ARG A 92 -31.53 8.77 -21.47
C ARG A 92 -30.17 8.56 -20.81
N THR A 93 -30.18 7.93 -19.65
CA THR A 93 -28.98 7.31 -19.06
C THR A 93 -28.89 5.89 -19.59
N VAL A 94 -27.74 5.54 -20.16
CA VAL A 94 -27.48 4.20 -20.72
C VAL A 94 -26.28 3.58 -19.99
N VAL A 95 -26.47 2.37 -19.50
CA VAL A 95 -25.48 1.53 -18.83
C VAL A 95 -24.93 0.54 -19.84
N ASP A 96 -23.61 0.47 -19.97
CA ASP A 96 -22.96 -0.64 -20.66
C ASP A 96 -22.86 -1.84 -19.72
N MET A 97 -23.65 -2.88 -19.99
CA MET A 97 -23.63 -4.13 -19.22
C MET A 97 -22.78 -5.23 -19.90
N SER A 98 -22.15 -4.95 -21.04
CA SER A 98 -21.21 -5.88 -21.68
C SER A 98 -19.88 -5.97 -20.92
N PHE A 99 -19.65 -5.03 -20.01
CA PHE A 99 -18.41 -4.84 -19.31
C PHE A 99 -18.66 -4.58 -17.83
N THR A 100 -17.83 -5.18 -16.99
CA THR A 100 -17.91 -5.00 -15.53
C THR A 100 -16.63 -4.38 -15.00
N VAL A 101 -16.79 -3.49 -14.03
CA VAL A 101 -15.68 -2.89 -13.30
C VAL A 101 -15.09 -3.93 -12.36
N THR A 102 -13.76 -3.95 -12.26
CA THR A 102 -13.02 -4.91 -11.43
C THR A 102 -13.38 -4.72 -9.96
N ASN A 103 -13.92 -5.77 -9.34
CA ASN A 103 -14.19 -5.79 -7.91
C ASN A 103 -12.89 -5.62 -7.10
N GLY A 104 -12.97 -4.87 -6.00
CA GLY A 104 -11.81 -4.55 -5.15
C GLY A 104 -10.89 -3.44 -5.71
N ALA A 105 -11.18 -2.90 -6.89
CA ALA A 105 -10.44 -1.76 -7.44
C ALA A 105 -10.91 -0.43 -6.84
N THR A 106 -10.03 0.57 -6.85
CA THR A 106 -10.38 1.98 -6.59
C THR A 106 -10.45 2.73 -7.91
N VAL A 107 -11.65 3.14 -8.31
CA VAL A 107 -11.89 3.91 -9.54
C VAL A 107 -11.62 5.38 -9.28
N THR A 108 -10.81 6.01 -10.13
CA THR A 108 -10.43 7.43 -10.00
C THR A 108 -10.95 8.30 -11.14
N LYS A 109 -11.12 7.71 -12.33
CA LYS A 109 -11.65 8.41 -13.51
C LYS A 109 -12.61 7.53 -14.29
N ILE A 110 -13.58 8.17 -14.94
CA ILE A 110 -14.45 7.55 -15.93
C ILE A 110 -14.29 8.33 -17.22
N GLY A 111 -13.99 7.61 -18.30
CA GLY A 111 -13.82 8.18 -19.62
C GLY A 111 -14.90 7.73 -20.58
N VAL A 112 -15.09 8.54 -21.61
CA VAL A 112 -16.06 8.30 -22.67
C VAL A 112 -15.41 8.66 -24.00
N TYR A 113 -15.75 7.91 -25.04
CA TYR A 113 -15.34 8.26 -26.40
C TYR A 113 -16.46 9.04 -27.09
N SER A 114 -16.16 10.24 -27.57
CA SER A 114 -17.05 11.00 -28.44
C SER A 114 -16.30 11.79 -29.51
N THR A 115 -16.91 11.88 -30.69
CA THR A 115 -16.47 12.76 -31.78
C THR A 115 -17.23 14.08 -31.82
N VAL A 116 -18.04 14.37 -30.79
CA VAL A 116 -18.86 15.57 -30.69
C VAL A 116 -18.59 16.25 -29.35
N ALA A 117 -18.48 17.58 -29.35
CA ALA A 117 -18.31 18.34 -28.13
C ALA A 117 -19.62 18.37 -27.32
N ALA A 118 -19.55 18.07 -26.03
CA ALA A 118 -20.73 17.92 -25.18
C ALA A 118 -20.40 17.96 -23.68
N SER A 119 -21.40 18.28 -22.86
CA SER A 119 -21.34 18.00 -21.43
C SER A 119 -21.96 16.64 -21.15
N ILE A 120 -21.16 15.67 -20.70
CA ILE A 120 -21.56 14.27 -20.55
C ILE A 120 -21.43 13.84 -19.09
N PRO A 121 -22.54 13.67 -18.35
CA PRO A 121 -22.50 13.02 -17.06
C PRO A 121 -22.14 11.54 -17.24
N VAL A 122 -21.07 11.12 -16.57
CA VAL A 122 -20.58 9.73 -16.55
C VAL A 122 -20.75 9.17 -15.14
N LYS A 123 -21.07 7.87 -15.05
CA LYS A 123 -21.49 7.24 -13.80
C LYS A 123 -20.89 5.86 -13.65
N LEU A 124 -20.58 5.51 -12.40
CA LEU A 124 -20.37 4.15 -11.95
C LEU A 124 -21.64 3.69 -11.26
N MET A 125 -22.19 2.56 -11.68
CA MET A 125 -23.45 2.03 -11.18
C MET A 125 -23.28 0.60 -10.67
N GLN A 126 -23.93 0.28 -9.55
CA GLN A 126 -24.09 -1.09 -9.06
C GLN A 126 -25.41 -1.66 -9.58
N ARG A 127 -25.38 -2.83 -10.22
CA ARG A 127 -26.58 -3.62 -10.50
C ARG A 127 -26.94 -4.42 -9.26
N THR A 128 -28.09 -4.13 -8.66
CA THR A 128 -28.58 -4.75 -7.42
C THR A 128 -29.58 -5.87 -7.68
N GLY A 129 -30.14 -5.92 -8.89
CA GLY A 129 -31.03 -6.95 -9.40
C GLY A 129 -31.33 -6.71 -10.87
N ALA A 130 -32.11 -7.59 -11.49
CA ALA A 130 -32.58 -7.38 -12.86
C ALA A 130 -33.39 -6.08 -12.95
N GLY A 131 -32.95 -5.16 -13.79
CA GLY A 131 -33.55 -3.85 -13.98
C GLY A 131 -33.38 -2.88 -12.80
N ALA A 132 -32.61 -3.23 -11.76
CA ALA A 132 -32.42 -2.41 -10.57
C ALA A 132 -30.96 -1.97 -10.43
N PHE A 133 -30.71 -0.67 -10.47
CA PHE A 133 -29.37 -0.09 -10.45
C PHE A 133 -29.26 1.02 -9.38
N THR A 134 -28.05 1.26 -8.89
CA THR A 134 -27.75 2.38 -7.99
C THR A 134 -26.52 3.13 -8.49
N VAL A 135 -26.61 4.45 -8.63
CA VAL A 135 -25.44 5.30 -8.93
C VAL A 135 -24.59 5.40 -7.67
N VAL A 136 -23.35 4.89 -7.74
CA VAL A 136 -22.44 4.85 -6.59
C VAL A 136 -21.32 5.90 -6.70
N ALA A 137 -21.02 6.36 -7.91
CA ALA A 137 -20.18 7.52 -8.16
C ALA A 137 -20.54 8.17 -9.50
N SER A 138 -20.27 9.47 -9.64
CA SER A 138 -20.50 10.18 -10.89
C SER A 138 -19.54 11.36 -11.05
N ALA A 139 -19.29 11.75 -12.30
CA ALA A 139 -18.64 13.01 -12.66
C ALA A 139 -19.30 13.57 -13.92
N THR A 140 -19.03 14.84 -14.21
CA THR A 140 -19.44 15.47 -15.47
C THR A 140 -18.21 15.81 -16.28
N LEU A 141 -18.20 15.38 -17.55
CA LEU A 141 -17.14 15.65 -18.49
C LEU A 141 -17.55 16.79 -19.43
N ALA A 142 -16.68 17.78 -19.62
CA ALA A 142 -16.80 18.75 -20.71
C ALA A 142 -15.99 18.22 -21.91
N HIS A 143 -16.63 17.39 -22.72
CA HIS A 143 -16.00 16.66 -23.83
C HIS A 143 -15.74 17.60 -25.02
N GLY A 144 -14.52 17.60 -25.58
CA GLY A 144 -14.12 18.43 -26.73
C GLY A 144 -14.46 17.84 -28.10
N GLY A 145 -14.77 16.55 -28.16
CA GLY A 145 -15.25 15.85 -29.37
C GLY A 145 -14.13 15.31 -30.25
N THR A 146 -12.96 15.03 -29.67
CA THR A 146 -11.75 14.63 -30.39
C THR A 146 -11.35 13.17 -30.13
N GLY A 147 -12.24 12.37 -29.52
CA GLY A 147 -11.99 10.97 -29.19
C GLY A 147 -12.24 10.66 -27.73
N TRP A 148 -11.21 10.17 -27.03
CA TRP A 148 -11.31 9.81 -25.61
C TRP A 148 -11.01 10.98 -24.70
N GLU A 149 -11.90 11.24 -23.75
CA GLU A 149 -11.63 12.15 -22.64
C GLU A 149 -12.12 11.54 -21.31
N ASP A 150 -11.45 11.89 -20.20
CA ASP A 150 -11.72 11.33 -18.87
C ASP A 150 -12.17 12.41 -17.89
N ALA A 151 -13.23 12.12 -17.14
CA ALA A 151 -13.63 12.91 -15.99
C ALA A 151 -13.03 12.32 -14.71
N THR A 152 -12.41 13.16 -13.89
CA THR A 152 -11.94 12.76 -12.55
C THR A 152 -13.12 12.75 -11.58
N LEU A 153 -13.28 11.67 -10.82
CA LEU A 153 -14.27 11.62 -9.75
C LEU A 153 -13.87 12.58 -8.63
N SER A 154 -14.81 13.34 -8.07
CA SER A 154 -14.56 14.23 -6.94
C SER A 154 -14.09 13.48 -5.69
N SER A 155 -14.41 12.20 -5.61
CA SER A 155 -13.88 11.25 -4.64
C SER A 155 -13.69 9.90 -5.32
N ALA A 156 -12.51 9.30 -5.17
CA ALA A 156 -12.25 7.97 -5.70
C ALA A 156 -13.22 6.96 -5.08
N TYR A 157 -13.72 6.02 -5.88
CA TYR A 157 -14.69 5.03 -5.43
C TYR A 157 -14.02 3.67 -5.22
N ALA A 158 -14.04 3.17 -3.98
CA ALA A 158 -13.59 1.83 -3.65
C ALA A 158 -14.69 0.81 -4.01
N VAL A 159 -14.48 0.07 -5.09
CA VAL A 159 -15.40 -0.97 -5.55
C VAL A 159 -15.35 -2.13 -4.56
N PRO A 160 -16.49 -2.56 -3.98
CA PRO A 160 -16.56 -3.75 -3.14
C PRO A 160 -15.91 -4.98 -3.78
N GLY A 161 -15.44 -5.92 -2.94
CA GLY A 161 -14.82 -7.17 -3.40
C GLY A 161 -15.79 -8.13 -4.12
N SER A 162 -17.08 -7.82 -4.14
CA SER A 162 -18.13 -8.60 -4.81
C SER A 162 -19.23 -7.70 -5.33
N GLY A 163 -19.92 -8.14 -6.39
CA GLY A 163 -21.04 -7.43 -7.00
C GLY A 163 -20.86 -7.28 -8.50
N THR A 164 -21.82 -6.59 -9.12
CA THR A 164 -21.79 -6.26 -10.54
C THR A 164 -21.83 -4.75 -10.68
N PHE A 165 -20.70 -4.18 -11.12
CA PHE A 165 -20.54 -2.74 -11.31
C PHE A 165 -20.33 -2.46 -12.79
N CYS A 166 -21.04 -1.47 -13.30
CA CYS A 166 -21.05 -1.11 -14.72
C CYS A 166 -20.85 0.40 -14.86
N LEU A 167 -20.39 0.82 -16.04
CA LEU A 167 -20.28 2.24 -16.37
C LEU A 167 -21.53 2.69 -17.12
N ALA A 168 -21.90 3.95 -16.95
CA ALA A 168 -23.02 4.56 -17.65
C ALA A 168 -22.70 5.99 -18.05
N ALA A 169 -23.44 6.50 -19.03
CA ALA A 169 -23.42 7.90 -19.42
C ALA A 169 -24.85 8.42 -19.65
N TYR A 170 -25.05 9.70 -19.37
CA TYR A 170 -26.27 10.42 -19.72
C TYR A 170 -26.09 11.19 -21.03
N ALA A 171 -27.01 10.97 -21.97
CA ALA A 171 -27.04 11.67 -23.24
C ALA A 171 -28.07 12.82 -23.21
N SER A 172 -27.70 14.00 -22.72
CA SER A 172 -28.53 15.20 -22.66
C SER A 172 -28.84 15.82 -24.03
N SER A 173 -27.99 15.62 -25.03
CA SER A 173 -28.23 16.05 -26.42
C SER A 173 -27.64 15.05 -27.42
N GLY A 174 -27.91 15.24 -28.72
CA GLY A 174 -27.53 14.31 -29.79
C GLY A 174 -26.02 14.29 -30.08
N TYR A 175 -25.20 13.90 -29.11
CA TYR A 175 -23.79 13.62 -29.34
C TYR A 175 -23.60 12.18 -29.81
N SER A 176 -22.77 12.02 -30.84
CA SER A 176 -22.40 10.72 -31.39
C SER A 176 -21.45 10.04 -30.41
N MET A 177 -22.02 9.30 -29.46
CA MET A 177 -21.26 8.28 -28.75
C MET A 177 -20.99 7.18 -29.78
N VAL A 178 -19.73 6.87 -30.07
CA VAL A 178 -19.47 5.72 -30.94
C VAL A 178 -20.02 4.52 -30.20
N ASN A 179 -20.91 3.79 -30.86
CA ASN A 179 -21.55 2.64 -30.29
C ASN A 179 -20.56 1.47 -30.20
N GLY A 180 -20.57 0.73 -29.09
CA GLY A 180 -19.84 -0.53 -28.97
C GLY A 180 -20.44 -1.63 -29.83
N ALA A 181 -19.79 -2.80 -29.84
CA ALA A 181 -20.36 -4.01 -30.45
C ALA A 181 -21.73 -4.32 -29.82
N PRO A 182 -22.66 -4.98 -30.54
CA PRO A 182 -23.97 -5.34 -30.00
C PRO A 182 -23.82 -6.05 -28.65
N GLY A 183 -24.24 -5.39 -27.59
CA GLY A 183 -23.95 -5.80 -26.21
C GLY A 183 -25.22 -5.77 -25.36
N ASN A 184 -25.07 -6.21 -24.10
CA ASN A 184 -26.11 -6.00 -23.10
C ASN A 184 -26.08 -4.54 -22.66
N ALA A 185 -27.22 -3.86 -22.64
CA ALA A 185 -27.35 -2.51 -22.10
C ALA A 185 -28.57 -2.39 -21.19
N ALA A 186 -28.55 -1.42 -20.28
CA ALA A 186 -29.73 -0.99 -19.56
C ALA A 186 -29.95 0.50 -19.73
N TRP A 187 -31.19 0.95 -19.73
CA TRP A 187 -31.46 2.38 -19.89
C TRP A 187 -32.68 2.86 -19.11
N MET A 188 -32.70 4.16 -18.82
CA MET A 188 -33.88 4.88 -18.36
C MET A 188 -33.94 6.26 -19.00
N SER A 189 -35.13 6.85 -19.05
CA SER A 189 -35.28 8.26 -19.38
C SER A 189 -34.78 9.14 -18.23
N GLY A 190 -34.14 10.25 -18.59
CA GLY A 190 -33.55 11.20 -17.65
C GLY A 190 -32.14 10.85 -17.20
N ASP A 191 -31.58 11.76 -16.40
CA ASP A 191 -30.26 11.62 -15.79
C ASP A 191 -30.37 10.86 -14.46
N ALA A 192 -29.83 9.64 -14.42
CA ALA A 192 -29.99 8.75 -13.28
C ALA A 192 -29.28 9.28 -12.02
N SER A 193 -29.93 9.19 -10.87
CA SER A 193 -29.31 9.48 -9.57
C SER A 193 -29.87 8.54 -8.50
N GLY A 194 -29.05 8.18 -7.51
CA GLY A 194 -29.44 7.23 -6.47
C GLY A 194 -29.85 5.85 -7.02
N ALA A 195 -30.84 5.23 -6.39
CA ALA A 195 -31.42 3.97 -6.84
C ALA A 195 -32.46 4.21 -7.94
N VAL A 196 -32.38 3.44 -9.03
CA VAL A 196 -33.22 3.61 -10.23
C VAL A 196 -33.63 2.26 -10.82
N SER A 197 -34.77 2.26 -11.51
CA SER A 197 -35.22 1.15 -12.35
C SER A 197 -34.88 1.43 -13.81
N MET A 198 -34.33 0.44 -14.50
CA MET A 198 -33.88 0.53 -15.89
C MET A 198 -34.39 -0.64 -16.72
N THR A 199 -34.69 -0.38 -17.98
CA THR A 199 -35.04 -1.40 -18.97
C THR A 199 -33.76 -2.07 -19.45
N GLU A 200 -33.61 -3.36 -19.17
CA GLU A 200 -32.50 -4.16 -19.68
C GLU A 200 -32.82 -4.68 -21.09
N VAL A 201 -31.83 -4.63 -21.96
CA VAL A 201 -31.91 -5.10 -23.34
C VAL A 201 -30.77 -6.10 -23.57
N GLY A 202 -31.14 -7.27 -24.10
CA GLY A 202 -30.24 -8.39 -24.31
C GLY A 202 -29.24 -8.20 -25.46
N SER A 203 -28.24 -9.07 -25.48
CA SER A 203 -27.13 -9.09 -26.42
C SER A 203 -27.61 -9.07 -27.87
N GLY A 204 -26.96 -8.29 -28.73
CA GLY A 204 -27.26 -8.27 -30.17
C GLY A 204 -28.22 -7.16 -30.60
N THR A 205 -28.93 -6.50 -29.68
CA THR A 205 -29.96 -5.50 -30.03
C THR A 205 -29.71 -4.12 -29.45
N ALA A 206 -29.01 -4.01 -28.32
CA ALA A 206 -28.72 -2.72 -27.72
C ALA A 206 -27.33 -2.19 -28.06
N GLN A 207 -27.33 -0.88 -28.23
CA GLN A 207 -26.17 -0.04 -28.47
C GLN A 207 -25.85 0.69 -27.16
N ALA A 208 -24.63 0.53 -26.64
CA ALA A 208 -24.18 1.15 -25.40
C ALA A 208 -23.06 2.18 -25.68
N PRO A 209 -22.92 3.21 -24.84
CA PRO A 209 -21.82 4.16 -24.95
C PRO A 209 -20.47 3.46 -24.79
N ILE A 210 -19.47 3.85 -25.59
CA ILE A 210 -18.09 3.41 -25.38
C ILE A 210 -17.50 4.15 -24.18
N LEU A 211 -17.21 3.39 -23.13
CA LEU A 211 -16.78 3.88 -21.83
C LEU A 211 -15.48 3.23 -21.43
N ARG A 212 -14.73 3.91 -20.57
CA ARG A 212 -13.55 3.37 -19.91
C ARG A 212 -13.50 3.86 -18.48
N TYR A 213 -12.67 3.23 -17.67
CA TYR A 213 -12.34 3.75 -16.35
C TYR A 213 -10.87 3.57 -16.05
N THR A 214 -10.32 4.52 -15.31
CA THR A 214 -8.99 4.42 -14.71
C THR A 214 -9.16 3.96 -13.28
N TYR A 215 -8.39 2.97 -12.89
CA TYR A 215 -8.45 2.38 -11.57
C TYR A 215 -7.08 2.06 -11.02
N GLN A 216 -7.06 1.88 -9.70
CA GLN A 216 -5.96 1.31 -8.95
C GLN A 216 -6.47 0.01 -8.34
N THR A 217 -5.85 -1.12 -8.68
CA THR A 217 -6.04 -2.35 -7.90
C THR A 217 -4.93 -2.42 -6.88
N VAL A 218 -5.31 -2.71 -5.63
CA VAL A 218 -4.35 -3.25 -4.69
C VAL A 218 -4.14 -4.71 -5.12
N GLY A 219 -3.12 -4.96 -5.93
CA GLY A 219 -2.74 -6.34 -6.28
C GLY A 219 -2.29 -7.10 -5.04
N ALA A 220 -2.17 -8.42 -5.15
CA ALA A 220 -1.44 -9.19 -4.14
C ALA A 220 -0.03 -8.59 -4.04
N ALA A 221 0.33 -8.12 -2.85
CA ALA A 221 1.64 -7.53 -2.57
C ALA A 221 2.76 -8.46 -3.10
N ALA A 222 3.85 -7.98 -3.68
CA ALA A 222 4.90 -8.90 -4.11
C ALA A 222 5.69 -9.42 -2.89
N ALA A 223 6.53 -10.45 -3.07
CA ALA A 223 7.61 -10.66 -2.10
C ALA A 223 8.52 -9.42 -2.12
N VAL A 224 8.80 -8.85 -0.95
CA VAL A 224 9.66 -7.67 -0.82
C VAL A 224 11.10 -8.12 -0.60
N THR A 225 12.05 -7.43 -1.22
CA THR A 225 13.46 -7.49 -0.84
C THR A 225 14.03 -6.08 -0.87
N VAL A 226 14.47 -5.60 0.29
CA VAL A 226 15.04 -4.26 0.44
C VAL A 226 16.44 -4.41 0.97
N VAL A 227 17.42 -3.80 0.32
CA VAL A 227 18.83 -3.86 0.68
C VAL A 227 19.34 -2.45 0.96
N SER A 228 20.08 -2.30 2.05
CA SER A 228 20.70 -1.04 2.41
C SER A 228 21.90 -0.68 1.54
N ALA A 229 22.25 0.60 1.52
CA ALA A 229 23.60 1.03 1.19
C ALA A 229 24.61 0.52 2.24
N ALA A 230 25.89 0.61 1.91
CA ALA A 230 26.97 0.21 2.80
C ALA A 230 27.10 1.19 3.98
N PHE A 231 27.08 0.69 5.21
CA PHE A 231 27.48 1.48 6.37
C PHE A 231 28.93 1.14 6.74
N ALA A 232 29.84 2.10 6.62
CA ALA A 232 31.24 1.90 6.98
C ALA A 232 31.41 1.82 8.50
N LEU A 233 32.06 0.75 8.99
CA LEU A 233 32.34 0.53 10.41
C LEU A 233 33.79 0.86 10.78
N GLY A 234 34.72 0.76 9.82
CA GLY A 234 36.16 0.93 10.07
C GLY A 234 36.82 -0.28 10.76
N PHE A 235 36.06 -1.32 11.09
CA PHE A 235 36.54 -2.60 11.61
C PHE A 235 35.69 -3.74 11.05
N GLN A 236 36.19 -4.98 11.18
CA GLN A 236 35.50 -6.18 10.73
C GLN A 236 34.62 -6.74 11.86
N PRO A 237 33.28 -6.62 11.79
CA PRO A 237 32.44 -7.15 12.84
C PRO A 237 32.39 -8.68 12.79
N SER A 238 32.35 -9.30 13.96
CA SER A 238 32.17 -10.75 14.14
C SER A 238 30.75 -11.08 14.60
N GLN A 239 30.07 -10.14 15.25
CA GLN A 239 28.68 -10.27 15.69
C GLN A 239 27.94 -8.95 15.51
N ALA A 240 26.66 -9.01 15.22
CA ALA A 240 25.82 -7.82 15.17
C ALA A 240 24.44 -8.07 15.79
N ARG A 241 23.86 -7.00 16.33
CA ARG A 241 22.47 -6.90 16.76
C ARG A 241 21.74 -5.98 15.79
N ILE A 242 20.52 -6.34 15.44
CA ILE A 242 19.65 -5.50 14.63
C ILE A 242 18.26 -5.39 15.25
N VAL A 243 17.65 -4.22 15.13
CA VAL A 243 16.30 -3.91 15.60
C VAL A 243 15.56 -3.15 14.51
N CYS A 244 14.29 -3.48 14.31
CA CYS A 244 13.44 -2.92 13.26
C CYS A 244 12.02 -2.71 13.79
N PRO A 245 11.52 -1.46 13.84
CA PRO A 245 10.09 -1.18 13.98
C PRO A 245 9.34 -1.54 12.68
N VAL A 246 8.34 -2.41 12.79
CA VAL A 246 7.55 -2.92 11.66
C VAL A 246 6.06 -2.99 11.98
N GLU A 247 5.24 -2.59 11.01
CA GLU A 247 3.81 -2.89 10.98
C GLU A 247 3.59 -4.15 10.15
N LEU A 248 2.95 -5.16 10.73
CA LEU A 248 2.64 -6.41 10.04
C LEU A 248 1.13 -6.51 9.86
N GLY A 249 0.67 -6.53 8.62
CA GLY A 249 -0.69 -6.90 8.24
C GLY A 249 -0.86 -8.40 8.01
N GLY A 250 0.22 -9.18 8.09
CA GLY A 250 0.21 -10.63 7.95
C GLY A 250 1.61 -11.24 8.00
N GLY A 251 1.68 -12.58 7.94
CA GLY A 251 2.93 -13.35 7.98
C GLY A 251 3.55 -13.47 9.38
N ALA A 252 4.37 -14.49 9.59
CA ALA A 252 5.12 -14.70 10.83
C ALA A 252 6.53 -14.09 10.76
N ILE A 253 6.95 -13.40 11.82
CA ILE A 253 8.33 -12.94 11.99
C ILE A 253 9.28 -14.12 12.06
N GLY A 254 10.40 -14.05 11.34
CA GLY A 254 11.42 -15.10 11.29
C GLY A 254 11.11 -16.26 10.34
N THR A 255 9.90 -16.32 9.77
CA THR A 255 9.53 -17.29 8.72
C THR A 255 9.18 -16.56 7.43
N ASP A 256 8.19 -15.68 7.51
CA ASP A 256 7.66 -14.95 6.36
C ASP A 256 8.27 -13.58 6.21
N CYS A 257 8.69 -12.97 7.31
CA CYS A 257 9.41 -11.70 7.34
C CYS A 257 10.80 -11.96 7.93
N MET A 258 11.82 -11.73 7.12
CA MET A 258 13.22 -12.02 7.45
C MET A 258 14.06 -10.74 7.39
N LEU A 259 15.09 -10.72 8.22
CA LEU A 259 16.10 -9.68 8.22
C LEU A 259 17.46 -10.35 8.22
N ASP A 260 18.30 -9.94 7.29
CA ASP A 260 19.65 -10.48 7.12
C ASP A 260 20.67 -9.36 7.29
N LEU A 261 21.89 -9.73 7.72
CA LEU A 261 23.06 -8.83 7.72
C LEU A 261 24.18 -9.38 6.84
N SER A 262 24.97 -8.48 6.27
CA SER A 262 26.12 -8.80 5.42
C SER A 262 27.29 -7.86 5.69
N ARG A 263 28.53 -8.35 5.52
CA ARG A 263 29.77 -7.56 5.57
C ARG A 263 30.29 -7.12 4.21
N ASP A 264 29.83 -7.76 3.15
CA ASP A 264 30.33 -7.61 1.78
C ASP A 264 29.23 -7.24 0.77
N GLY A 265 27.96 -7.18 1.22
CA GLY A 265 26.79 -6.91 0.38
C GLY A 265 26.32 -8.11 -0.46
N THR A 266 26.99 -9.26 -0.38
CA THR A 266 26.71 -10.44 -1.24
C THR A 266 26.46 -11.71 -0.44
N THR A 267 27.19 -11.93 0.66
CA THR A 267 27.02 -13.03 1.59
C THR A 267 26.13 -12.57 2.74
N TRP A 268 24.99 -13.25 2.93
CA TRP A 268 23.97 -12.85 3.89
C TRP A 268 23.84 -13.88 5.01
N ALA A 269 23.81 -13.41 6.25
CA ALA A 269 23.49 -14.23 7.41
C ALA A 269 22.11 -13.83 7.93
N ALA A 270 21.20 -14.80 8.02
CA ALA A 270 19.87 -14.59 8.55
C ALA A 270 19.92 -14.30 10.05
N VAL A 271 19.19 -13.30 10.48
CA VAL A 271 19.03 -12.96 11.89
C VAL A 271 17.89 -13.81 12.46
N THR A 272 18.12 -14.46 13.60
CA THR A 272 17.04 -15.12 14.34
C THR A 272 16.16 -14.05 14.96
N LEU A 273 15.12 -13.64 14.23
CA LEU A 273 14.22 -12.57 14.65
C LEU A 273 13.27 -13.03 15.76
N ALA A 274 13.14 -12.19 16.78
CA ALA A 274 12.13 -12.28 17.81
C ALA A 274 11.31 -10.98 17.86
N ASP A 275 10.07 -11.10 18.33
CA ASP A 275 9.28 -9.93 18.75
C ASP A 275 9.81 -9.44 20.10
N LEU A 276 10.34 -8.22 20.11
CA LEU A 276 10.93 -7.57 21.28
C LEU A 276 9.93 -6.68 22.02
N GLY A 277 8.71 -6.56 21.50
CA GLY A 277 7.64 -5.77 22.10
C GLY A 277 6.89 -4.90 21.09
N LYS A 278 5.99 -4.07 21.62
CA LYS A 278 5.15 -3.17 20.83
C LYS A 278 5.60 -1.73 21.05
N PHE A 279 5.75 -0.98 19.96
CA PHE A 279 5.91 0.47 20.04
C PHE A 279 4.55 1.15 20.22
N ASN A 280 3.52 0.68 19.50
CA ASN A 280 2.13 1.11 19.63
C ASN A 280 1.17 -0.05 19.28
N ALA A 281 -0.10 0.24 19.01
CA ALA A 281 -1.11 -0.79 18.70
C ALA A 281 -0.83 -1.59 17.41
N THR A 282 -0.19 -0.98 16.41
CA THR A 282 0.02 -1.54 15.07
C THR A 282 1.50 -1.84 14.77
N THR A 283 2.43 -1.14 15.42
CA THR A 283 3.87 -1.26 15.21
C THR A 283 4.51 -2.15 16.27
N ARG A 284 5.16 -3.22 15.83
CA ARG A 284 6.00 -4.11 16.64
C ARG A 284 7.47 -3.74 16.49
N ILE A 285 8.27 -4.05 17.50
CA ILE A 285 9.72 -3.93 17.48
C ILE A 285 10.26 -5.35 17.34
N VAL A 286 10.87 -5.66 16.20
CA VAL A 286 11.45 -6.99 15.95
C VAL A 286 12.96 -6.87 15.87
N GLY A 287 13.69 -7.92 16.27
CA GLY A 287 15.13 -7.87 16.21
C GLY A 287 15.78 -9.16 16.70
N GLY A 288 17.10 -9.19 16.62
CA GLY A 288 17.87 -10.36 17.02
C GLY A 288 19.37 -10.16 16.91
N LEU A 289 20.08 -11.23 17.22
CA LEU A 289 21.53 -11.35 17.08
C LEU A 289 21.87 -12.22 15.88
N VAL A 290 23.02 -11.94 15.27
CA VAL A 290 23.58 -12.78 14.21
C VAL A 290 25.09 -12.86 14.33
N ASN A 291 25.63 -14.06 14.11
CA ASN A 291 27.06 -14.30 13.98
C ASN A 291 27.48 -14.04 12.53
N LEU A 292 28.46 -13.16 12.33
CA LEU A 292 29.01 -12.80 11.02
C LEU A 292 30.38 -13.41 10.76
N SER A 293 30.98 -14.10 11.73
CA SER A 293 32.37 -14.60 11.66
C SER A 293 32.66 -15.52 10.46
N ALA A 294 31.63 -16.19 9.93
CA ALA A 294 31.74 -17.09 8.79
C ALA A 294 31.65 -16.40 7.41
N GLN A 295 31.27 -15.12 7.34
CA GLN A 295 31.21 -14.37 6.08
C GLN A 295 32.62 -13.99 5.59
N PRO A 296 32.79 -13.57 4.32
CA PRO A 296 34.00 -12.90 3.88
C PRO A 296 34.33 -11.66 4.73
N ALA A 297 35.62 -11.33 4.83
CA ALA A 297 36.08 -10.15 5.53
C ALA A 297 35.57 -8.87 4.85
N GLY A 298 35.01 -7.96 5.64
CA GLY A 298 34.52 -6.65 5.20
C GLY A 298 34.43 -5.70 6.38
N SER A 299 34.71 -4.42 6.14
CA SER A 299 34.66 -3.33 7.13
C SER A 299 33.40 -2.46 7.01
N SER A 300 32.43 -2.93 6.24
CA SER A 300 31.10 -2.33 6.13
C SER A 300 30.06 -3.31 6.66
N ILE A 301 28.87 -2.80 6.93
CA ILE A 301 27.69 -3.63 7.21
C ILE A 301 26.52 -3.20 6.35
N TYR A 302 25.73 -4.19 5.93
CA TYR A 302 24.52 -4.02 5.15
C TYR A 302 23.39 -4.76 5.85
N TRP A 303 22.17 -4.25 5.71
CA TRP A 303 20.97 -4.99 6.10
C TRP A 303 20.11 -5.30 4.89
N ARG A 304 19.36 -6.39 4.98
CA ARG A 304 18.37 -6.77 3.98
C ARG A 304 17.09 -7.24 4.64
N TRP A 305 15.99 -6.55 4.37
CA TRP A 305 14.65 -7.00 4.75
C TRP A 305 14.03 -7.80 3.60
N ARG A 306 13.41 -8.95 3.91
CA ARG A 306 12.72 -9.79 2.91
C ARG A 306 11.37 -10.29 3.39
N THR A 307 10.46 -10.51 2.45
CA THR A 307 9.29 -11.34 2.70
C THR A 307 9.24 -12.56 1.79
N SER A 308 8.62 -13.64 2.28
CA SER A 308 8.37 -14.87 1.52
C SER A 308 7.22 -14.71 0.52
N ALA A 309 6.28 -13.80 0.79
CA ALA A 309 5.07 -13.60 0.00
C ALA A 309 4.50 -12.17 0.15
N ALA A 310 3.26 -12.06 -0.34
CA ALA A 310 2.41 -10.89 -0.38
C ALA A 310 1.87 -10.47 0.99
N TYR A 311 2.67 -9.82 1.83
CA TYR A 311 2.19 -9.28 3.10
C TYR A 311 2.09 -7.76 3.06
N THR A 312 0.96 -7.22 3.49
CA THR A 312 0.85 -5.80 3.83
C THR A 312 1.78 -5.53 5.01
N LEU A 313 2.78 -4.68 4.82
CA LEU A 313 3.70 -4.27 5.88
C LEU A 313 4.26 -2.88 5.63
N SER A 314 4.72 -2.25 6.71
CA SER A 314 5.54 -1.04 6.68
C SER A 314 6.77 -1.24 7.58
N ASN A 315 7.96 -1.11 7.03
CA ASN A 315 9.19 -1.03 7.80
C ASN A 315 9.55 0.45 8.01
N HIS A 316 9.72 0.85 9.26
CA HIS A 316 9.94 2.25 9.67
C HIS A 316 11.41 2.60 9.89
N GLY A 317 12.30 1.63 9.72
CA GLY A 317 13.72 1.83 9.85
C GLY A 317 14.42 0.63 10.46
N VAL A 318 15.74 0.74 10.52
CA VAL A 318 16.61 -0.30 11.04
C VAL A 318 17.67 0.35 11.91
N TRP A 319 17.94 -0.26 13.07
CA TRP A 319 19.08 0.08 13.90
C TRP A 319 20.01 -1.12 14.04
N ILE A 320 21.32 -0.90 13.94
CA ILE A 320 22.35 -1.94 13.98
C ILE A 320 23.44 -1.56 14.97
N GLN A 321 23.88 -2.52 15.78
CA GLN A 321 25.09 -2.43 16.59
C GLN A 321 25.99 -3.62 16.28
N ALA A 322 27.23 -3.33 15.91
CA ALA A 322 28.20 -4.32 15.47
C ALA A 322 29.41 -4.35 16.43
N LYS A 323 30.02 -5.53 16.60
CA LYS A 323 31.23 -5.74 17.38
C LYS A 323 32.12 -6.82 16.76
#